data_AF-K9KA87-F1
#
_entry.id   AF-K9KA87-F1
#
_cell.length_a   1.000
_cell.length_b   1.000
_cell.length_c   1.000
_cell.angle_alpha   90.00
_cell.angle_beta   90.00
_cell.angle_gamma   90.00
#
_symmetry.space_group_name_H-M   'P 1'
#
loop_
_entity.id
_entity.type
_entity.pdbx_description
1 polymer ?
#
loop_
_entity_poly.entity_id
_entity_poly.type
_entity_poly.pdbx_seq_one_letter_code
_entity_poly.pdbx_strand_id
1 'polypeptide(L)' 'EYPIQRSKKDSEGVEMGVAGSVSLLQNVTLSTQPVSSLDWSPDKRGLCICSSFDQMVRVLIVTKLHKI' A
#
# COMPACT_ATOMS: atom_id res chain seq x y z
N GLU A 1 8.47 9.65 -0.26
CA GLU A 1 8.74 11.11 -0.18
C GLU A 1 7.84 11.72 0.89
N TYR A 2 8.36 12.63 1.73
CA TYR A 2 7.53 13.28 2.75
C TYR A 2 6.84 14.50 2.10
N PRO A 3 5.54 14.74 2.32
CA PRO A 3 4.84 15.81 1.63
C PRO A 3 5.34 17.19 2.08
N ILE A 4 5.51 18.10 1.12
CA ILE A 4 5.94 19.49 1.33
C ILE A 4 4.89 20.26 2.13
N GLN A 5 3.61 19.92 1.97
CA GLN A 5 2.48 20.55 2.65
C GLN A 5 1.43 19.50 3.02
N ARG A 6 0.82 19.62 4.20
CA ARG A 6 -0.15 18.63 4.73
C ARG A 6 -1.61 19.07 4.58
N SER A 7 -1.87 20.38 4.48
CA SER A 7 -3.20 20.95 4.23
C SER A 7 -3.18 21.98 3.10
N LYS A 8 -4.30 22.14 2.41
CA LYS A 8 -4.56 23.20 1.44
C LYS A 8 -6.00 23.69 1.63
N LYS A 9 -6.33 24.89 1.16
CA LYS A 9 -7.71 25.34 1.10
C LYS A 9 -8.37 24.85 -0.19
N ASP A 10 -9.61 24.41 -0.09
CA ASP A 10 -10.45 24.14 -1.26
C ASP A 10 -11.00 25.45 -1.88
N SER A 11 -11.84 25.32 -2.92
CA SER A 11 -12.45 26.45 -3.61
C SER A 11 -13.38 27.30 -2.74
N GLU A 12 -13.83 26.78 -1.61
CA GLU A 12 -14.72 27.45 -0.65
C GLU A 12 -13.95 27.98 0.58
N GLY A 13 -12.61 27.79 0.60
CA GLY A 13 -11.74 28.25 1.67
C GLY A 13 -11.63 27.30 2.87
N VAL A 14 -12.17 26.08 2.77
CA VAL A 14 -12.13 25.05 3.82
C VAL A 14 -10.80 24.30 3.76
N GLU A 15 -10.18 24.08 4.92
CA GLU A 15 -8.94 23.31 5.01
C GLU A 15 -9.19 21.84 4.66
N MET A 16 -8.42 21.30 3.72
CA MET A 16 -8.45 19.91 3.29
C MET A 16 -7.04 19.33 3.23
N GLY A 17 -6.91 18.01 3.39
CA GLY A 17 -5.63 17.31 3.27
C GLY A 17 -5.05 17.38 1.84
N VAL A 18 -3.73 17.40 1.74
CA VAL A 18 -3.05 17.21 0.43
C VAL A 18 -3.01 15.72 0.10
N ALA A 19 -3.69 15.32 -0.98
CA ALA A 19 -3.65 13.95 -1.46
C ALA A 19 -2.24 13.58 -1.93
N GLY A 20 -1.72 12.45 -1.48
CA GLY A 20 -0.46 11.90 -1.96
C GLY A 20 -0.58 11.26 -3.34
N SER A 21 0.56 10.83 -3.90
CA SER A 21 0.62 10.04 -5.13
C SER A 21 0.76 8.55 -4.80
N VAL A 22 0.17 7.70 -5.65
CA VAL A 22 0.37 6.25 -5.63
C VAL A 22 1.00 5.83 -6.95
N SER A 23 2.07 5.04 -6.89
CA SER A 23 2.70 4.41 -8.05
C SER A 23 2.70 2.89 -7.89
N LEU A 24 2.41 2.19 -8.99
CA LEU A 24 2.34 0.73 -8.99
C LEU A 24 3.76 0.14 -8.98
N LEU A 25 4.08 -0.62 -7.94
CA LEU A 25 5.40 -1.28 -7.80
C LEU A 25 5.49 -2.63 -8.50
N GLN A 26 4.45 -3.46 -8.33
CA GLN A 26 4.35 -4.82 -8.87
C GLN A 26 2.91 -5.10 -9.30
N ASN A 27 2.76 -5.98 -10.27
CA ASN A 27 1.47 -6.54 -10.67
C ASN A 27 1.61 -8.07 -10.73
N VAL A 28 0.92 -8.76 -9.81
CA VAL A 28 0.95 -10.23 -9.71
C VAL A 28 -0.39 -10.73 -9.16
N THR A 29 -0.86 -11.85 -9.67
CA THR A 29 -2.03 -12.55 -9.13
C THR A 29 -1.60 -13.45 -7.96
N LEU A 30 -2.06 -13.13 -6.76
CA LEU A 30 -1.78 -13.92 -5.55
C LEU A 30 -2.81 -15.02 -5.30
N SER A 31 -4.08 -14.76 -5.64
CA SER A 31 -5.20 -15.67 -5.50
C SER A 31 -6.25 -15.34 -6.57
N THR A 32 -7.10 -16.32 -6.90
CA THR A 32 -8.33 -16.12 -7.65
C THR A 32 -9.49 -15.67 -6.77
N GLN A 33 -9.34 -15.77 -5.44
CA GLN A 33 -10.29 -15.31 -4.43
C GLN A 33 -9.83 -13.99 -3.81
N PRO A 34 -10.74 -13.17 -3.26
CA PRO A 34 -10.36 -11.90 -2.64
C PRO A 34 -9.38 -12.03 -1.47
N VAL A 35 -8.45 -11.08 -1.38
CA VAL A 35 -7.57 -10.89 -0.21
C VAL A 35 -8.38 -10.23 0.90
N SER A 36 -8.42 -10.86 2.07
CA SER A 36 -9.21 -10.40 3.23
C SER A 36 -8.36 -9.68 4.29
N SER A 37 -7.04 -9.89 4.29
CA SER A 37 -6.12 -9.18 5.18
C SER A 37 -4.70 -9.12 4.59
N LEU A 38 -3.95 -8.08 4.97
CA LEU A 38 -2.54 -7.89 4.64
C LEU A 38 -1.84 -7.21 5.82
N ASP A 39 -0.70 -7.74 6.23
CA ASP A 39 0.13 -7.15 7.29
C ASP A 39 1.62 -7.16 6.93
N TRP A 40 2.29 -6.03 7.13
CA TRP A 40 3.70 -5.85 6.79
C TRP A 40 4.59 -6.15 7.99
N SER A 41 5.72 -6.79 7.74
CA SER A 41 6.75 -6.94 8.78
C SER A 41 7.30 -5.56 9.17
N PRO A 42 7.32 -5.20 10.46
CA PRO A 42 7.92 -3.94 10.92
C PRO A 42 9.44 -3.95 10.78
N ASP A 43 10.06 -5.14 10.88
CA ASP A 43 11.51 -5.29 10.90
C ASP A 43 12.11 -5.50 9.51
N LYS A 44 11.33 -6.04 8.56
CA LYS A 44 11.81 -6.45 7.24
C LYS A 44 11.00 -5.80 6.13
N ARG A 45 11.56 -4.72 5.57
CA ARG A 45 10.99 -4.06 4.40
C ARG A 45 10.78 -5.06 3.26
N GLY A 46 9.56 -5.09 2.74
CA GLY A 46 9.18 -5.98 1.64
C GLY A 46 8.67 -7.35 2.06
N LEU A 47 8.74 -7.71 3.34
CA LEU A 47 8.12 -8.93 3.84
C LEU A 47 6.72 -8.62 4.35
N CYS A 48 5.72 -9.38 3.89
CA CYS A 48 4.36 -9.30 4.43
C CYS A 48 3.68 -10.67 4.44
N ILE A 49 2.55 -10.73 5.13
CA ILE A 49 1.63 -11.86 5.11
C ILE A 49 0.27 -11.39 4.61
N CYS A 50 -0.44 -12.24 3.88
CA CYS A 50 -1.84 -11.98 3.53
C CYS A 50 -2.68 -13.25 3.65
N SER A 51 -3.98 -13.07 3.88
CA SER A 51 -4.96 -14.16 3.82
C SER A 51 -5.98 -13.91 2.70
N SER A 52 -6.56 -14.97 2.17
CA SER A 52 -7.55 -14.89 1.10
C SER A 52 -8.64 -15.95 1.28
N PHE A 53 -9.80 -15.75 0.64
CA PHE A 53 -10.94 -16.66 0.79
C PHE A 53 -10.81 -18.00 0.04
N ASP A 54 -9.61 -18.32 -0.48
CA ASP A 54 -9.24 -19.64 -0.94
C ASP A 54 -8.67 -20.54 0.18
N GLN A 55 -8.89 -20.15 1.44
CA GLN A 55 -8.44 -20.86 2.64
C GLN A 55 -6.91 -20.94 2.75
N MET A 56 -6.18 -19.96 2.20
CA MET A 56 -4.73 -19.89 2.29
C MET A 56 -4.22 -18.63 2.99
N VAL A 57 -3.10 -18.79 3.69
CA VAL A 57 -2.25 -17.72 4.20
C VAL A 57 -0.94 -17.75 3.42
N ARG A 58 -0.48 -16.59 2.95
CA ARG A 58 0.71 -16.46 2.10
C ARG A 58 1.72 -15.54 2.74
N VAL A 59 2.98 -15.98 2.79
CA VAL A 59 4.14 -15.12 3.09
C VAL A 59 4.67 -14.60 1.77
N LEU A 60 4.79 -13.28 1.64
CA LEU A 60 5.16 -12.60 0.40
C LEU A 60 6.46 -11.83 0.58
N ILE A 61 7.30 -11.87 -0.45
CA ILE A 61 8.50 -11.03 -0.57
C ILE A 61 8.29 -10.08 -1.75
N VAL A 62 8.10 -8.80 -1.44
CA VAL A 62 7.93 -7.74 -2.42
C VAL A 62 9.28 -7.16 -2.80
N THR A 63 9.58 -7.17 -4.10
CA THR A 63 10.86 -6.71 -4.65
C THR A 63 10.70 -5.39 -5.42
N LYS A 64 11.84 -4.78 -5.78
CA LYS A 64 11.93 -3.47 -6.48
C LYS A 64 11.40 -2.27 -5.68
N LEU A 65 11.42 -2.36 -4.35
CA LEU A 65 11.02 -1.28 -3.43
C LEU A 65 11.92 -0.03 -3.48
N HIS A 66 13.06 -0.12 -4.15
CA HIS A 66 13.98 1.00 -4.37
C HIS A 66 13.68 1.81 -5.64
N LYS A 67 12.68 1.40 -6.44
CA LYS A 67 12.33 2.05 -7.72
C LYS A 67 11.36 3.23 -7.58
N ILE A 68 11.09 3.66 -6.35
CA ILE A 68 10.30 4.87 -6.02
C ILE A 68 11.16 5.75 -5.13
#